data_AF-A0A4R6F1G0-F1
#
_entry.id   AF-A0A4R6F1G0-F1
#
_cell.length_a   1.000
_cell.length_b   1.000
_cell.length_c   1.000
_cell.angle_alpha   90.00
_cell.angle_beta   90.00
_cell.angle_gamma   90.00
#
_symmetry.space_group_name_H-M   'P 1'
#
loop_
_entity.id
_entity.type
_entity.pdbx_description
1 polymer ?
#
loop_
_entity_poly.entity_id
_entity_poly.type
_entity_poly.pdbx_seq_one_letter_code
_entity_poly.pdbx_strand_id
1 'polypeptide(L)' 'MEARYRLFIDDIRDPVASDWVIARTSLEATTLLEARGCPFEISFDHDLGGEDTAMVVVRKLVTMDLDAGGR' A
#
# COMPACT_ATOMS: atom_id res chain seq x y z
N MET A 1 12.82 1.68 16.41
CA MET A 1 12.40 2.56 15.32
C MET A 1 11.63 1.69 14.35
N GLU A 2 10.32 1.90 14.20
CA GLU A 2 9.60 1.26 13.09
C GLU A 2 10.27 1.69 11.79
N ALA A 3 10.58 0.72 10.93
CA ALA A 3 11.28 1.00 9.69
C ALA A 3 10.35 1.79 8.77
N ARG A 4 10.68 3.06 8.55
CA ARG A 4 10.02 3.91 7.56
C ARG A 4 10.20 3.28 6.18
N TYR A 5 9.12 2.81 5.57
CA TYR A 5 9.15 2.10 4.28
C TYR A 5 8.30 2.82 3.24
N ARG A 6 8.58 2.55 1.97
CA ARG A 6 7.79 3.01 0.83
C ARG A 6 7.14 1.82 0.15
N LEU A 7 5.91 2.01 -0.31
CA LEU A 7 5.07 0.94 -0.85
C LEU A 7 4.74 1.22 -2.32
N PHE A 8 5.10 0.30 -3.21
CA PHE A 8 4.80 0.37 -4.64
C PHE A 8 3.73 -0.68 -4.96
N ILE A 9 2.54 -0.22 -5.33
CA ILE A 9 1.38 -1.08 -5.58
C ILE A 9 1.12 -1.09 -7.07
N ASP A 10 1.48 -2.19 -7.72
CA ASP A 10 1.41 -2.34 -9.18
C ASP A 10 1.58 -3.82 -9.54
N ASP A 11 0.67 -4.37 -10.33
CA ASP A 11 0.68 -5.79 -10.72
C ASP A 11 1.69 -6.09 -11.84
N ILE A 12 2.08 -5.09 -12.64
CA ILE A 12 2.89 -5.27 -13.86
C ILE A 12 4.24 -4.55 -13.78
N ARG A 13 4.27 -3.29 -13.35
CA ARG A 13 5.47 -2.43 -13.43
C ARG A 13 6.36 -2.61 -12.21
N ASP A 14 7.65 -2.37 -12.40
CA ASP A 14 8.62 -2.29 -11.31
C ASP A 14 8.96 -0.84 -10.98
N PRO A 15 9.24 -0.52 -9.70
CA PRO A 15 9.75 0.79 -9.33
C PRO A 15 11.16 1.00 -9.90
N VAL A 16 11.48 2.25 -10.27
CA VAL A 16 12.82 2.61 -10.77
C VAL A 16 13.88 2.47 -9.68
N ALA A 17 13.53 2.73 -8.43
CA ALA A 17 14.42 2.61 -7.28
C ALA A 17 14.20 1.28 -6.54
N SER A 18 15.26 0.70 -5.96
CA SER A 18 15.21 -0.64 -5.34
C SER A 18 14.77 -0.65 -3.87
N ASP A 19 14.59 0.52 -3.25
CA ASP A 19 14.20 0.69 -1.85
C ASP A 19 12.68 0.81 -1.65
N TRP A 20 11.92 0.28 -2.61
CA TRP A 20 10.46 0.11 -2.51
C TRP A 20 10.13 -1.32 -2.09
N VAL A 21 9.13 -1.44 -1.22
CA VAL A 21 8.44 -2.70 -0.99
C VAL A 21 7.35 -2.81 -2.04
N ILE A 22 7.32 -3.91 -2.78
CA ILE A 22 6.38 -4.11 -3.88
C ILE A 22 5.19 -4.95 -3.39
N ALA A 23 3.98 -4.53 -3.76
CA ALA A 23 2.75 -5.30 -3.65
C ALA A 23 2.12 -5.43 -5.04
N ARG A 24 1.81 -6.65 -5.45
CA ARG A 24 1.22 -6.97 -6.76
C ARG A 24 -0.31 -7.04 -6.74
N THR A 25 -0.91 -7.06 -5.56
CA THR A 25 -2.36 -7.13 -5.35
C THR A 25 -2.78 -6.22 -4.21
N SER A 26 -4.06 -5.87 -4.13
CA SER A 26 -4.56 -5.12 -2.98
C SER A 26 -4.42 -5.91 -1.68
N LEU A 27 -4.52 -7.24 -1.73
CA LEU A 27 -4.34 -8.11 -0.57
C LEU A 27 -2.91 -8.06 -0.02
N GLU A 28 -1.90 -8.10 -0.90
CA GLU A 28 -0.50 -7.93 -0.49
C GLU A 28 -0.28 -6.55 0.14
N ALA A 29 -0.83 -5.51 -0.48
CA ALA A 29 -0.72 -4.14 0.03
C ALA A 29 -1.36 -4.01 1.42
N THR A 30 -2.60 -4.48 1.63
CA THR A 30 -3.26 -4.39 2.94
C THR A 30 -2.57 -5.23 4.00
N THR A 31 -2.03 -6.40 3.64
CA THR A 31 -1.22 -7.23 4.55
C THR A 31 0.03 -6.49 5.01
N LEU A 32 0.70 -5.76 4.11
CA LEU A 32 1.86 -4.93 4.45
C LEU A 32 1.47 -3.76 5.37
N LEU A 33 0.34 -3.10 5.11
CA LEU A 33 -0.20 -2.04 5.97
C LEU A 33 -0.51 -2.54 7.39
N GLU A 34 -1.08 -3.74 7.51
CA GLU A 34 -1.39 -4.35 8.81
C GLU A 34 -0.13 -4.75 9.58
N ALA A 35 0.87 -5.29 8.88
CA ALA A 35 2.10 -5.76 9.50
C ALA A 35 3.09 -4.63 9.86
N ARG A 36 3.08 -3.52 9.10
CA ARG A 36 4.12 -2.48 9.18
C ARG A 36 3.57 -1.08 9.49
N GLY A 37 2.26 -0.93 9.61
CA GLY A 37 1.61 0.36 9.75
C GLY A 37 1.64 1.19 8.46
N CYS A 38 1.33 2.47 8.60
CA CYS A 38 1.25 3.40 7.47
C CYS A 38 2.66 3.63 6.85
N PRO A 39 2.84 3.41 5.54
CA PRO A 39 4.08 3.71 4.85
C PRO A 39 4.32 5.22 4.80
N PHE A 40 5.58 5.59 4.61
CA PHE A 40 5.95 6.99 4.43
C PHE A 40 5.56 7.54 3.04
N GLU A 41 5.59 6.69 2.03
CA GLU A 41 5.28 7.06 0.66
C GLU A 41 4.62 5.87 -0.04
N ILE A 42 3.62 6.15 -0.88
CA ILE A 42 2.94 5.14 -1.69
C ILE A 42 2.88 5.60 -3.15
N SER A 43 3.23 4.69 -4.05
CA SER A 43 2.93 4.81 -5.48
C SER A 43 1.83 3.81 -5.83
N PHE A 44 0.75 4.31 -6.44
CA PHE A 44 -0.42 3.51 -6.79
C PHE A 44 -0.54 3.32 -8.30
N ASP A 45 -0.74 2.08 -8.72
CA ASP A 45 -1.55 1.78 -9.88
C ASP A 45 -3.02 1.61 -9.50
N HIS A 46 -3.93 2.01 -10.37
CA HIS A 46 -5.36 1.91 -10.08
C HIS A 46 -5.88 0.47 -10.28
N ASP A 47 -5.53 -0.12 -11.40
CA ASP A 47 -5.93 -1.46 -11.82
C ASP A 47 -4.86 -2.45 -11.35
N LEU A 48 -5.26 -3.52 -10.66
CA LEU A 48 -4.35 -4.58 -10.20
C LEU A 48 -4.76 -5.94 -10.80
N GLY A 49 -5.58 -5.90 -11.85
CA GLY A 49 -6.04 -7.07 -12.60
C GLY A 49 -7.41 -7.59 -12.15
N GLY A 50 -8.26 -7.87 -13.14
CA GLY A 50 -9.59 -8.45 -12.90
C GLY A 50 -10.51 -7.49 -12.13
N GLU A 51 -10.95 -7.93 -10.96
CA GLU A 51 -11.78 -7.10 -10.04
C GLU A 51 -10.92 -6.46 -8.93
N ASP A 52 -9.60 -6.68 -8.93
CA ASP A 52 -8.71 -6.11 -7.93
C ASP A 52 -8.32 -4.68 -8.32
N THR A 53 -8.47 -3.75 -7.37
CA THR A 53 -8.15 -2.33 -7.56
C THR A 53 -7.55 -1.74 -6.30
N ALA A 54 -6.70 -0.72 -6.48
CA ALA A 54 -6.12 0.02 -5.36
C ALA A 54 -7.17 0.70 -4.46
N MET A 55 -8.42 0.82 -4.89
CA MET A 55 -9.51 1.36 -4.05
C MET A 55 -9.70 0.58 -2.75
N VAL A 56 -9.42 -0.72 -2.73
CA VAL A 56 -9.44 -1.52 -1.49
C VAL A 56 -8.38 -1.01 -0.51
N VAL A 57 -7.18 -0.70 -1.01
CA VAL A 57 -6.05 -0.20 -0.21
C VAL A 57 -6.33 1.22 0.29
N VAL A 58 -6.85 2.11 -0.55
CA VAL A 58 -7.23 3.47 -0.16
C VAL A 58 -8.27 3.46 0.97
N ARG A 59 -9.28 2.60 0.88
CA ARG A 59 -10.27 2.42 1.96
C ARG A 59 -9.62 1.94 3.26
N LYS A 60 -8.69 0.97 3.18
CA LYS A 60 -7.95 0.48 4.34
C LYS A 60 -7.16 1.60 5.03
N LEU A 61 -6.46 2.45 4.26
CA LEU A 61 -5.71 3.59 4.80
C LEU A 61 -6.63 4.57 5.53
N VAL A 62 -7.79 4.90 4.96
CA VAL A 62 -8.80 5.76 5.60
C VAL A 62 -9.29 5.13 6.90
N THR A 63 -9.61 3.83 6.90
CA THR A 63 -10.03 3.13 8.12
C THR A 63 -8.94 3.18 9.20
N MET A 64 -7.68 2.92 8.84
CA MET A 64 -6.56 2.98 9.77
C MET A 64 -6.38 4.38 10.36
N ASP A 65 -6.50 5.43 9.54
CA ASP A 65 -6.43 6.82 9.99
C ASP A 65 -7.58 7.17 10.94
N LEU A 66 -8.81 6.76 10.62
CA LEU A 66 -9.97 6.93 11.50
C LEU A 66 -9.79 6.22 12.84
N ASP A 67 -9.26 5.00 12.84
CA ASP A 67 -8.95 4.23 14.06
C ASP A 67 -7.82 4.89 14.88
N ALA A 68 -6.92 5.62 14.24
CA ALA A 68 -5.88 6.43 14.88
C ALA A 68 -6.37 7.83 15.33
N GLY A 69 -7.63 8.16 15.09
CA GLY A 69 -8.23 9.44 15.45
C GLY A 69 -7.84 10.60 14.52
N GLY A 70 -7.43 10.30 13.28
CA GLY A 70 -7.14 11.28 12.22
C GLY A 70 -5.92 12.18 12.50
N ARG A 71 -4.84 11.62 13.04
CA ARG A 71 -3.65 12.35 13.50
C ARG A 71 -2.39 11.93 12.77
#